data_AF-A0A7J2IRW4-F1
#
_entry.id   AF-A0A7J2IRW4-F1
#
_cell.length_a   1.000
_cell.length_b   1.000
_cell.length_c   1.000
_cell.angle_alpha   90.00
_cell.angle_beta   90.00
_cell.angle_gamma   90.00
#
_symmetry.space_group_name_H-M   'P 1'
#
loop_
_entity.id
_entity.type
_entity.pdbx_description
1 polymer ?
#
loop_
_entity_poly.entity_id
_entity_poly.type
_entity_poly.pdbx_seq_one_letter_code
_entity_poly.pdbx_strand_id
1 'polypeptide(L)'
;MISFEIPKEPILRGYLFSFINSLDPSPIRVRSEGDFVIIEHIKKRKVTGLIAKVYEKASSKIEGGNFKVALSNNDKAIIIRARTKDKPTIFSALGLTPEQSMEDVFKKTASIVKQMTNEEFQREYYTSRLRFAPPSLLRIEHYQAGRAPFFISKKLDRTKPEYLTLLQIVTFLAGYVISHSGYVLADGGQRRAMLILPQVIGKTKKSFYDLILDYYKNYKPPGARPEEALYLWFALTLPEEIVEVSVVGVKEPYGANPSSIDFSLHINLELQKRVWEDLGLSLSEDKKLIWLKLLSYALSPKTEEKIREDAIKYSKLLFKASQGSAEAARELLLSSSRTVAILAKTRAGKRDLERQKLSAQTSKIAEKLLSIFS
;
A
#
# COMPACT_ATOMS: atom_id res chain seq x y z
N MET A 1 8.69 -11.37 25.41
CA MET A 1 7.45 -10.87 24.79
C MET A 1 7.67 -9.41 24.43
N ILE A 2 7.12 -8.92 23.33
CA ILE A 2 7.12 -7.50 22.97
C ILE A 2 5.69 -7.14 22.57
N SER A 3 5.18 -6.01 23.04
CA SER A 3 3.87 -5.46 22.73
C SER A 3 4.02 -4.13 22.01
N PHE A 4 3.20 -3.93 20.96
CA PHE A 4 3.11 -2.70 20.20
C PHE A 4 1.69 -2.15 20.32
N GLU A 5 1.54 -0.97 20.92
CA GLU A 5 0.34 -0.15 20.89
C GLU A 5 -0.06 0.14 19.44
N ILE A 6 -1.33 -0.07 19.13
CA ILE A 6 -1.93 0.11 17.82
C ILE A 6 -2.24 1.60 17.65
N PRO A 7 -1.62 2.29 16.66
CA PRO A 7 -1.93 3.68 16.40
C PRO A 7 -3.41 3.90 16.07
N LYS A 8 -3.94 5.03 16.52
CA LYS A 8 -5.29 5.48 16.19
C LYS A 8 -5.38 5.93 14.73
N GLU A 9 -4.28 6.47 14.22
CA GLU A 9 -4.10 6.92 12.84
C GLU A 9 -4.03 5.71 11.87
N PRO A 10 -4.95 5.61 10.89
CA PRO A 10 -5.04 4.43 10.03
C PRO A 10 -3.78 4.15 9.19
N ILE A 11 -3.05 5.17 8.74
CA ILE A 11 -1.82 4.97 7.95
C ILE A 11 -0.69 4.50 8.86
N LEU A 12 -0.50 5.12 10.03
CA LEU A 12 0.50 4.67 11.00
C LEU A 12 0.24 3.25 11.47
N ARG A 13 -1.05 2.90 11.68
CA ARG A 13 -1.48 1.53 11.94
C ARG A 13 -1.07 0.60 10.80
N GLY A 14 -1.34 0.99 9.56
CA GLY A 14 -0.91 0.26 8.37
C GLY A 14 0.60 0.06 8.28
N TYR A 15 1.40 1.06 8.64
CA TYR A 15 2.87 0.95 8.71
C TYR A 15 3.29 -0.05 9.79
N LEU A 16 2.72 0.04 11.00
CA LEU A 16 3.01 -0.90 12.07
C LEU A 16 2.64 -2.33 11.66
N PHE A 17 1.48 -2.54 11.04
CA PHE A 17 1.03 -3.86 10.63
C PHE A 17 1.90 -4.40 9.49
N SER A 18 2.34 -3.55 8.56
CA SER A 18 3.32 -3.92 7.53
C SER A 18 4.64 -4.39 8.15
N PHE A 19 5.11 -3.70 9.19
CA PHE A 19 6.31 -4.08 9.93
C PHE A 19 6.12 -5.43 10.65
N ILE A 20 5.07 -5.57 11.44
CA ILE A 20 4.79 -6.77 12.25
C ILE A 20 4.56 -7.99 11.36
N ASN A 21 3.74 -7.88 10.31
CA ASN A 21 3.48 -9.00 9.39
C ASN A 21 4.71 -9.37 8.54
N SER A 22 5.78 -8.57 8.57
CA SER A 22 7.04 -8.88 7.89
C SER A 22 8.04 -9.66 8.76
N LEU A 23 7.72 -9.88 10.03
CA LEU A 23 8.41 -10.86 10.85
C LEU A 23 8.27 -12.25 10.22
N ASP A 24 9.26 -13.11 10.45
CA ASP A 24 9.12 -14.54 10.15
C ASP A 24 8.02 -15.10 11.06
N PRO A 25 6.91 -15.63 10.50
CA PRO A 25 5.80 -16.12 11.30
C PRO A 25 6.11 -17.45 12.01
N SER A 26 7.07 -18.23 11.52
CA SER A 26 7.33 -19.60 11.99
C SER A 26 7.73 -19.70 13.47
N PRO A 27 8.66 -18.86 13.99
CA PRO A 27 9.09 -18.94 15.39
C PRO A 27 8.22 -18.12 16.37
N ILE A 28 7.17 -17.44 15.91
CA ILE A 28 6.41 -16.49 16.74
C ILE A 28 4.90 -16.78 16.79
N ARG A 29 4.27 -16.27 17.84
CA ARG A 29 2.83 -16.06 17.92
C ARG A 29 2.59 -14.57 17.95
N VAL A 30 1.63 -14.13 17.14
CA VAL A 30 1.17 -12.74 17.11
C VAL A 30 -0.30 -12.74 17.43
N ARG A 31 -0.71 -11.91 18.40
CA ARG A 31 -2.10 -11.75 18.79
C ARG A 31 -2.41 -10.29 19.08
N SER A 32 -3.66 -9.89 18.90
CA SER A 32 -4.14 -8.57 19.30
C SER A 32 -4.89 -8.70 20.63
N GLU A 33 -4.54 -7.87 21.61
CA GLU A 33 -5.17 -7.78 22.92
C GLU A 33 -5.44 -6.31 23.24
N GLY A 34 -6.72 -5.92 23.28
CA GLY A 34 -7.11 -4.51 23.41
C GLY A 34 -6.50 -3.66 22.30
N ASP A 35 -5.83 -2.57 22.70
CA ASP A 35 -5.13 -1.65 21.80
C ASP A 35 -3.68 -2.07 21.52
N PHE A 36 -3.29 -3.33 21.81
CA PHE A 36 -1.93 -3.81 21.63
C PHE A 36 -1.84 -5.02 20.70
N VAL A 37 -0.72 -5.12 20.00
CA VAL A 37 -0.28 -6.31 19.28
C VAL A 37 0.86 -6.93 20.06
N ILE A 38 0.68 -8.17 20.50
CA ILE A 38 1.65 -8.90 21.30
C ILE A 38 2.36 -9.92 20.43
N ILE A 39 3.69 -9.92 20.53
CA ILE A 39 4.60 -10.80 19.79
C ILE A 39 5.40 -11.62 20.79
N GLU A 40 5.28 -12.94 20.67
CA GLU A 40 5.95 -13.90 21.54
C GLU A 40 6.68 -14.93 20.71
N HIS A 41 7.92 -15.24 21.08
CA HIS A 41 8.62 -16.38 20.52
C HIS A 41 8.05 -17.68 21.12
N ILE A 42 7.70 -18.67 20.29
CA ILE A 42 7.04 -19.91 20.73
C ILE A 42 7.89 -20.65 21.79
N LYS A 43 9.21 -20.69 21.58
CA LYS A 43 10.20 -21.25 22.53
C LYS A 43 10.68 -20.27 23.63
N LYS A 44 9.93 -19.19 23.93
CA LYS A 44 10.26 -18.15 24.93
C LYS A 44 11.64 -17.50 24.77
N ARG A 45 12.17 -17.41 23.54
CA ARG A 45 13.44 -16.72 23.23
C ARG A 45 13.21 -15.22 23.01
N LYS A 46 14.30 -14.45 22.88
CA LYS A 46 14.23 -13.03 22.50
C LYS A 46 13.63 -12.85 21.10
N VAL A 47 12.71 -11.88 20.98
CA VAL A 47 12.02 -11.51 19.74
C VAL A 47 12.79 -10.40 19.00
N THR A 48 13.62 -9.64 19.71
CA THR A 48 14.43 -8.55 19.15
C THR A 48 15.28 -8.95 17.96
N GLY A 49 15.81 -10.18 17.93
CA GLY A 49 16.53 -10.71 16.77
C GLY A 49 15.68 -10.87 15.51
N LEU A 50 14.37 -11.11 15.65
CA LEU A 50 13.43 -11.17 14.52
C LEU A 50 13.02 -9.76 14.08
N ILE A 51 12.81 -8.84 15.02
CA ILE A 51 12.57 -7.41 14.75
C ILE A 51 13.74 -6.81 13.97
N ALA A 52 14.98 -7.11 14.38
CA ALA A 52 16.19 -6.69 13.67
C ALA A 52 16.18 -7.11 12.19
N LYS A 53 15.74 -8.34 11.89
CA LYS A 53 15.62 -8.83 10.50
C LYS A 53 14.60 -8.03 9.67
N VAL A 54 13.57 -7.45 10.28
CA VAL A 54 12.60 -6.61 9.55
C VAL A 54 13.24 -5.28 9.14
N TYR A 55 14.08 -4.70 9.99
CA TYR A 55 14.90 -3.53 9.61
C TYR A 55 15.88 -3.89 8.49
N GLU A 56 16.53 -5.06 8.55
CA GLU A 56 17.38 -5.55 7.47
C GLU A 56 16.60 -5.70 6.16
N LYS A 57 15.37 -6.21 6.18
CA LYS A 57 14.47 -6.26 5.00
C LYS A 57 14.16 -4.87 4.45
N ALA A 58 13.82 -3.91 5.30
CA ALA A 58 13.59 -2.52 4.87
C ALA A 58 14.84 -1.91 4.23
N SER A 59 16.02 -2.19 4.78
CA SER A 59 17.31 -1.82 4.20
C SER A 59 17.50 -2.44 2.81
N SER A 60 17.35 -3.76 2.68
CA SER A 60 17.53 -4.48 1.40
C SER A 60 16.57 -4.00 0.33
N LYS A 61 15.37 -3.55 0.71
CA LYS A 61 14.40 -2.98 -0.24
C LYS A 61 14.86 -1.66 -0.85
N ILE A 62 15.55 -0.84 -0.07
CA ILE A 62 16.13 0.42 -0.56
C ILE A 62 17.34 0.12 -1.42
N GLU A 63 18.25 -0.74 -0.95
CA GLU A 63 19.49 -1.10 -1.65
C GLU A 63 19.22 -1.74 -3.03
N GLY A 64 18.30 -2.71 -3.09
CA GLY A 64 17.95 -3.42 -4.33
C GLY A 64 16.88 -2.73 -5.19
N GLY A 65 16.42 -1.53 -4.81
CA GLY A 65 15.24 -0.89 -5.41
C GLY A 65 15.52 0.48 -6.03
N ASN A 66 14.75 0.83 -7.07
CA ASN A 66 14.66 2.20 -7.60
C ASN A 66 13.73 3.08 -6.74
N PHE A 67 13.89 3.04 -5.42
CA PHE A 67 13.08 3.77 -4.45
C PHE A 67 13.97 4.36 -3.36
N LYS A 68 13.65 5.57 -2.90
CA LYS A 68 14.30 6.24 -1.78
C LYS A 68 13.21 6.84 -0.88
N VAL A 69 13.44 6.85 0.42
CA VAL A 69 12.54 7.56 1.36
C VAL A 69 12.64 9.05 1.08
N ALA A 70 11.59 9.62 0.49
CA ALA A 70 11.53 11.04 0.20
C ALA A 70 11.38 11.87 1.49
N LEU A 71 12.18 12.94 1.60
CA LEU A 71 12.22 13.82 2.78
C LEU A 71 12.08 15.29 2.36
N SER A 72 11.16 16.03 2.98
CA SER A 72 11.12 17.49 2.86
C SER A 72 12.31 18.15 3.55
N ASN A 73 12.51 19.46 3.33
CA ASN A 73 13.52 20.23 4.07
C ASN A 73 13.28 20.25 5.59
N ASN A 74 12.01 20.12 6.03
CA ASN A 74 11.67 19.99 7.45
C ASN A 74 12.02 18.59 7.97
N ASP A 75 11.80 17.55 7.17
CA ASP A 75 12.10 16.17 7.57
C ASP A 75 13.60 15.93 7.65
N LYS A 76 14.38 16.49 6.71
CA LYS A 76 15.85 16.47 6.77
C LYS A 76 16.40 17.10 8.05
N ALA A 77 15.72 18.12 8.59
CA ALA A 77 16.11 18.77 9.84
C ALA A 77 15.93 17.87 11.08
N ILE A 78 15.03 16.89 10.99
CA ILE A 78 14.74 15.92 12.05
C ILE A 78 15.65 14.69 11.88
N ILE A 79 15.81 14.23 10.63
CA ILE A 79 16.44 12.94 10.33
C ILE A 79 17.94 13.08 10.13
N ILE A 80 18.39 14.03 9.29
CA ILE A 80 19.76 14.08 8.79
C ILE A 80 20.57 15.13 9.55
N ARG A 81 20.22 16.41 9.38
CA ARG A 81 21.03 17.55 9.88
C ARG A 81 20.16 18.61 10.53
N ALA A 82 20.35 18.80 11.84
CA ALA A 82 19.59 19.78 12.61
C ALA A 82 19.82 21.21 12.12
N ARG A 83 18.80 22.07 12.31
CA ARG A 83 18.88 23.51 12.03
C ARG A 83 19.73 24.27 13.04
N THR A 84 19.92 23.70 14.22
CA THR A 84 20.68 24.26 15.34
C THR A 84 21.69 23.22 15.78
N LYS A 85 22.93 23.62 16.08
CA LYS A 85 24.06 22.69 16.37
C LYS A 85 23.75 21.71 17.52
N ASP A 86 22.93 22.10 18.48
CA ASP A 86 22.74 21.34 19.73
C ASP A 86 21.54 20.38 19.72
N LYS A 87 20.79 20.28 18.61
CA LYS A 87 19.65 19.36 18.54
C LYS A 87 20.07 18.03 17.90
N PRO A 88 19.84 16.88 18.57
CA PRO A 88 20.12 15.59 17.96
C PRO A 88 19.17 15.33 16.79
N THR A 89 19.68 14.66 15.77
CA THR A 89 18.91 14.07 14.67
C THR A 89 18.87 12.55 14.80
N ILE A 90 18.01 11.90 14.01
CA ILE A 90 18.00 10.42 13.93
C ILE A 90 19.39 9.91 13.54
N PHE A 91 20.05 10.57 12.58
CA PHE A 91 21.41 10.22 12.15
C PHE A 91 22.41 10.36 13.28
N SER A 92 22.48 11.53 13.94
CA SER A 92 23.46 11.75 15.01
C SER A 92 23.22 10.83 16.20
N ALA A 93 21.95 10.53 16.53
CA ALA A 93 21.58 9.59 17.59
C ALA A 93 22.03 8.16 17.31
N LEU A 94 22.14 7.78 16.02
CA LEU A 94 22.66 6.49 15.58
C LEU A 94 24.17 6.51 15.29
N GLY A 95 24.84 7.65 15.44
CA GLY A 95 26.25 7.84 15.10
C GLY A 95 26.52 7.84 13.59
N LEU A 96 25.55 8.28 12.78
CA LEU A 96 25.63 8.36 11.32
C LEU A 96 25.98 9.78 10.86
N THR A 97 26.70 9.88 9.74
CA THR A 97 27.04 11.18 9.11
C THR A 97 26.01 11.58 8.05
N PRO A 98 25.88 12.88 7.72
CA PRO A 98 24.88 13.36 6.75
C PRO A 98 25.00 12.80 5.33
N GLU A 99 26.15 12.25 4.96
CA GLU A 99 26.42 11.63 3.66
C GLU A 99 25.84 10.22 3.55
N GLN A 100 25.52 9.60 4.69
CA GLN A 100 24.88 8.28 4.75
C GLN A 100 23.39 8.36 4.37
N SER A 101 22.78 7.21 4.19
CA SER A 101 21.43 7.07 3.66
C SER A 101 20.45 6.50 4.69
N MET A 102 19.17 6.45 4.33
CA MET A 102 18.15 5.77 5.15
C MET A 102 18.37 4.26 5.26
N GLU A 103 19.11 3.66 4.33
CA GLU A 103 19.54 2.27 4.42
C GLU A 103 20.44 2.05 5.66
N ASP A 104 21.39 2.96 5.88
CA ASP A 104 22.31 2.92 7.03
C ASP A 104 21.58 3.07 8.36
N VAL A 105 20.51 3.88 8.39
CA VAL A 105 19.63 4.02 9.56
C VAL A 105 19.04 2.66 9.94
N PHE A 106 18.52 1.90 8.96
CA PHE A 106 17.95 0.58 9.21
C PHE A 106 19.03 -0.45 9.58
N LYS A 107 20.18 -0.48 8.89
CA LYS A 107 21.31 -1.39 9.20
C LYS A 107 21.82 -1.15 10.62
N LYS A 108 22.03 0.12 11.01
CA LYS A 108 22.50 0.48 12.36
C LYS A 108 21.48 0.15 13.43
N THR A 109 20.21 0.45 13.20
CA THR A 109 19.11 0.13 14.13
C THR A 109 18.98 -1.38 14.31
N ALA A 110 19.06 -2.17 13.22
CA ALA A 110 19.04 -3.63 13.29
C ALA A 110 20.17 -4.18 14.18
N SER A 111 21.39 -3.68 14.00
CA SER A 111 22.56 -4.08 14.79
C SER A 111 22.37 -3.82 16.29
N ILE A 112 21.87 -2.63 16.65
CA ILE A 112 21.56 -2.24 18.02
C ILE A 112 20.46 -3.15 18.61
N VAL A 113 19.32 -3.25 17.92
CA VAL A 113 18.15 -4.01 18.40
C VAL A 113 18.46 -5.49 18.57
N LYS A 114 19.29 -6.08 17.71
CA LYS A 114 19.70 -7.49 17.80
C LYS A 114 20.40 -7.84 19.13
N GLN A 115 21.07 -6.86 19.73
CA GLN A 115 21.80 -7.01 21.00
C GLN A 115 20.89 -6.82 22.23
N MET A 116 19.76 -6.14 22.08
CA MET A 116 18.81 -5.87 23.17
C MET A 116 18.06 -7.13 23.62
N THR A 117 17.73 -7.16 24.91
CA THR A 117 16.64 -7.97 25.48
C THR A 117 15.28 -7.42 25.05
N ASN A 118 14.21 -8.20 25.26
CA ASN A 118 12.87 -7.73 24.92
C ASN A 118 12.45 -6.54 25.81
N GLU A 119 12.86 -6.58 27.08
CA GLU A 119 12.55 -5.59 28.10
C GLU A 119 13.27 -4.26 27.82
N GLU A 120 14.55 -4.32 27.43
CA GLU A 120 15.30 -3.14 26.98
C GLU A 120 14.68 -2.52 25.73
N PHE A 121 14.30 -3.35 24.74
CA PHE A 121 13.63 -2.85 23.55
C PHE A 121 12.33 -2.12 23.90
N GLN A 122 11.49 -2.71 24.76
CA GLN A 122 10.23 -2.08 25.18
C GLN A 122 10.44 -0.76 25.90
N ARG A 123 11.42 -0.72 26.81
CA ARG A 123 11.78 0.50 27.52
C ARG A 123 12.24 1.58 26.54
N GLU A 124 13.12 1.27 25.60
CA GLU A 124 13.59 2.24 24.59
C GLU A 124 12.48 2.66 23.61
N TYR A 125 11.57 1.74 23.26
CA TYR A 125 10.48 2.02 22.34
C TYR A 125 9.47 3.01 22.92
N TYR A 126 9.12 2.88 24.20
CA TYR A 126 8.07 3.70 24.84
C TYR A 126 8.57 4.83 25.72
N THR A 127 9.67 4.62 26.44
CA THR A 127 10.07 5.49 27.57
C THR A 127 11.39 6.22 27.35
N SER A 128 12.01 6.07 26.17
CA SER A 128 13.25 6.76 25.86
C SER A 128 13.08 8.28 25.95
N ARG A 129 14.04 8.93 26.62
CA ARG A 129 14.06 10.40 26.75
C ARG A 129 14.34 11.08 25.42
N LEU A 130 15.00 10.38 24.49
CA LEU A 130 15.34 10.91 23.18
C LEU A 130 14.15 10.80 22.24
N ARG A 131 13.39 11.90 22.10
CA ARG A 131 12.18 11.96 21.29
C ARG A 131 12.30 13.03 20.21
N PHE A 132 11.70 12.75 19.06
CA PHE A 132 11.76 13.62 17.89
C PHE A 132 10.34 13.92 17.39
N ALA A 133 10.18 15.08 16.75
CA ALA A 133 8.97 15.34 16.00
C ALA A 133 8.86 14.32 14.84
N PRO A 134 7.68 13.77 14.55
CA PRO A 134 7.55 12.84 13.44
C PRO A 134 7.76 13.54 12.09
N PRO A 135 8.49 12.93 11.14
CA PRO A 135 8.60 13.44 9.78
C PRO A 135 7.25 13.39 9.07
N SER A 136 7.08 14.17 7.99
CA SER A 136 5.82 14.35 7.26
C SER A 136 5.12 13.05 6.84
N LEU A 137 5.89 12.03 6.44
CA LEU A 137 5.39 10.70 6.11
C LEU A 137 4.68 9.99 7.27
N LEU A 138 4.98 10.37 8.53
CA LEU A 138 4.40 9.80 9.75
C LEU A 138 3.33 10.70 10.39
N ARG A 139 2.91 11.77 9.70
CA ARG A 139 1.90 12.73 10.18
C ARG A 139 0.93 13.16 9.08
N ILE A 140 0.69 12.27 8.12
CA ILE A 140 -0.13 12.52 6.93
C ILE A 140 -1.54 12.93 7.35
N GLU A 141 -2.13 12.19 8.29
CA GLU A 141 -3.49 12.40 8.80
C GLU A 141 -3.63 13.74 9.54
N HIS A 142 -2.61 14.12 10.30
CA HIS A 142 -2.57 15.38 11.05
C HIS A 142 -2.53 16.60 10.10
N TYR A 143 -1.77 16.50 9.01
CA TYR A 143 -1.71 17.56 8.01
C TYR A 143 -3.00 17.73 7.22
N GLN A 144 -3.70 16.63 6.94
CA GLN A 144 -4.98 16.69 6.24
C GLN A 144 -6.08 17.27 7.12
N ALA A 145 -6.15 16.84 8.39
CA ALA A 145 -7.10 17.39 9.36
C ALA A 145 -6.91 18.90 9.57
N GLY A 146 -5.66 19.38 9.62
CA GLY A 146 -5.36 20.80 9.79
C GLY A 146 -5.63 21.70 8.57
N ARG A 147 -5.98 21.12 7.41
CA ARG A 147 -6.20 21.85 6.14
C ARG A 147 -7.63 21.73 5.60
N ALA A 148 -8.54 21.09 6.34
CA ALA A 148 -9.94 21.04 5.97
C ALA A 148 -10.57 22.45 6.03
N PRO A 149 -11.41 22.85 5.07
CA PRO A 149 -12.09 24.14 5.10
C PRO A 149 -12.90 24.29 6.41
N PHE A 150 -12.92 25.50 6.97
CA PHE A 150 -13.53 25.85 8.26
C PHE A 150 -12.83 25.34 9.53
N PHE A 151 -11.64 24.71 9.44
CA PHE A 151 -10.87 24.28 10.62
C PHE A 151 -9.95 25.37 11.18
N ILE A 152 -10.11 25.67 12.48
CA ILE A 152 -9.19 26.53 13.24
C ILE A 152 -8.08 25.66 13.85
N SER A 153 -6.93 25.59 13.15
CA SER A 153 -5.79 24.70 13.48
C SER A 153 -5.21 24.83 14.90
N LYS A 154 -5.46 25.96 15.58
CA LYS A 154 -4.87 26.30 16.88
C LYS A 154 -5.53 25.62 18.08
N LYS A 155 -6.66 24.91 17.94
CA LYS A 155 -7.51 24.46 19.06
C LYS A 155 -7.67 22.95 19.24
N LEU A 156 -6.95 22.10 18.52
CA LEU A 156 -7.12 20.64 18.61
C LEU A 156 -5.78 19.95 18.91
N ASP A 157 -5.73 19.15 19.98
CA ASP A 157 -4.60 18.23 20.25
C ASP A 157 -4.33 17.30 19.06
N ARG A 158 -5.35 17.02 18.24
CA ARG A 158 -5.27 16.28 16.97
C ARG A 158 -4.42 16.95 15.88
N THR A 159 -3.96 18.20 16.03
CA THR A 159 -3.11 18.88 15.02
C THR A 159 -1.63 18.88 15.37
N LYS A 160 -1.26 18.47 16.60
CA LYS A 160 0.14 18.34 17.02
C LYS A 160 0.46 16.87 17.27
N PRO A 161 1.11 16.19 16.32
CA PRO A 161 1.47 14.80 16.53
C PRO A 161 2.45 14.71 17.71
N GLU A 162 2.28 13.69 18.54
CA GLU A 162 3.16 13.43 19.67
C GLU A 162 4.59 13.19 19.20
N TYR A 163 5.55 13.55 20.06
CA TYR A 163 6.96 13.26 19.80
C TYR A 163 7.20 11.76 19.97
N LEU A 164 7.87 11.15 19.00
CA LEU A 164 8.12 9.72 18.97
C LEU A 164 9.55 9.41 19.37
N THR A 165 9.78 8.25 19.99
CA THR A 165 11.13 7.74 20.27
C THR A 165 11.86 7.40 18.96
N LEU A 166 13.18 7.26 19.03
CA LEU A 166 13.99 6.79 17.90
C LEU A 166 13.45 5.49 17.30
N LEU A 167 13.18 4.49 18.15
CA LEU A 167 12.71 3.18 17.69
C LEU A 167 11.30 3.24 17.10
N GLN A 168 10.40 4.08 17.63
CA GLN A 168 9.08 4.29 17.04
C GLN A 168 9.20 4.85 15.60
N ILE A 169 9.99 5.92 15.42
CA ILE A 169 10.18 6.53 14.10
C ILE A 169 10.77 5.53 13.11
N VAL A 170 11.84 4.83 13.48
CA VAL A 170 12.49 3.88 12.58
C VAL A 170 11.58 2.67 12.30
N THR A 171 10.77 2.22 13.27
CA THR A 171 9.76 1.15 13.06
C THR A 171 8.72 1.57 12.04
N PHE A 172 8.12 2.76 12.19
CA PHE A 172 7.11 3.24 11.25
C PHE A 172 7.69 3.51 9.86
N LEU A 173 8.91 4.06 9.77
CA LEU A 173 9.58 4.25 8.49
C LEU A 173 9.92 2.91 7.81
N ALA A 174 10.31 1.88 8.56
CA ALA A 174 10.50 0.54 8.02
C ALA A 174 9.16 -0.03 7.49
N GLY A 175 8.07 0.16 8.24
CA GLY A 175 6.72 -0.18 7.80
C GLY A 175 6.30 0.52 6.50
N TYR A 176 6.56 1.84 6.40
CA TYR A 176 6.36 2.61 5.16
C TYR A 176 7.13 2.01 3.99
N VAL A 177 8.45 1.78 4.15
CA VAL A 177 9.31 1.20 3.11
C VAL A 177 8.78 -0.18 2.66
N ILE A 178 8.45 -1.05 3.61
CA ILE A 178 7.92 -2.39 3.33
C ILE A 178 6.60 -2.32 2.55
N SER A 179 5.68 -1.43 2.95
CA SER A 179 4.38 -1.27 2.28
C SER A 179 4.47 -0.63 0.89
N HIS A 180 5.55 0.10 0.61
CA HIS A 180 5.73 0.85 -0.63
C HIS A 180 5.81 -0.10 -1.84
N SER A 181 4.75 -0.11 -2.64
CA SER A 181 4.53 -1.04 -3.76
C SER A 181 4.74 -0.37 -5.12
N GLY A 182 5.63 0.63 -5.13
CA GLY A 182 6.05 1.37 -6.31
C GLY A 182 5.24 2.62 -6.54
N TYR A 183 5.19 3.04 -7.80
CA TYR A 183 4.64 4.33 -8.18
C TYR A 183 3.57 4.18 -9.24
N VAL A 184 2.50 4.92 -9.09
CA VAL A 184 1.39 5.01 -10.05
C VAL A 184 1.24 6.44 -10.56
N LEU A 185 0.62 6.59 -11.72
CA LEU A 185 0.27 7.90 -12.27
C LEU A 185 -1.14 8.28 -11.80
N ALA A 186 -1.27 9.46 -11.18
CA ALA A 186 -2.55 10.09 -10.93
C ALA A 186 -3.08 10.77 -12.21
N ASP A 187 -4.37 11.13 -12.21
CA ASP A 187 -4.95 11.98 -13.25
C ASP A 187 -4.14 13.30 -13.32
N GLY A 188 -3.70 13.69 -14.53
CA GLY A 188 -2.76 14.80 -14.73
C GLY A 188 -1.28 14.40 -14.75
N GLY A 189 -0.96 13.10 -14.75
CA GLY A 189 0.38 12.56 -15.03
C GLY A 189 1.37 12.66 -13.87
N GLN A 190 0.92 13.11 -12.70
CA GLN A 190 1.80 13.20 -11.53
C GLN A 190 2.00 11.84 -10.87
N ARG A 191 3.24 11.57 -10.45
CA ARG A 191 3.60 10.31 -9.79
C ARG A 191 3.12 10.29 -8.34
N ARG A 192 2.63 9.14 -7.87
CA ARG A 192 2.23 8.88 -6.47
C ARG A 192 2.90 7.61 -5.98
N ALA A 193 3.40 7.64 -4.75
CA ALA A 193 3.81 6.44 -4.05
C ALA A 193 2.56 5.62 -3.72
N MET A 194 2.53 4.35 -4.09
CA MET A 194 1.40 3.47 -3.79
C MET A 194 1.80 2.55 -2.64
N LEU A 195 1.03 2.58 -1.57
CA LEU A 195 1.26 1.78 -0.38
C LEU A 195 0.16 0.72 -0.26
N ILE A 196 0.55 -0.52 0.02
CA ILE A 196 -0.38 -1.59 0.36
C ILE A 196 -0.25 -1.84 1.85
N LEU A 197 -1.29 -1.49 2.60
CA LEU A 197 -1.30 -1.51 4.06
C LEU A 197 -2.18 -2.68 4.55
N PRO A 198 -1.61 -3.73 5.16
CA PRO A 198 -2.42 -4.82 5.69
C PRO A 198 -3.30 -4.32 6.83
N GLN A 199 -4.55 -4.77 6.87
CA GLN A 199 -5.51 -4.40 7.93
C GLN A 199 -5.63 -5.45 9.03
N VAL A 200 -5.06 -6.64 8.80
CA VAL A 200 -5.10 -7.77 9.73
C VAL A 200 -3.69 -8.24 10.04
N ILE A 201 -3.46 -8.73 11.26
CA ILE A 201 -2.16 -9.22 11.72
C ILE A 201 -2.15 -10.74 11.86
N GLY A 202 -1.01 -11.37 11.58
CA GLY A 202 -0.71 -12.73 12.03
C GLY A 202 -1.44 -13.85 11.28
N LYS A 203 -2.08 -13.54 10.14
CA LYS A 203 -2.78 -14.54 9.31
C LYS A 203 -1.91 -15.18 8.21
N THR A 204 -0.72 -14.65 7.93
CA THR A 204 0.09 -15.07 6.77
C THR A 204 1.12 -16.13 7.14
N LYS A 205 1.26 -17.16 6.28
CA LYS A 205 2.32 -18.19 6.40
C LYS A 205 3.68 -17.71 5.88
N LYS A 206 3.68 -16.69 5.03
CA LYS A 206 4.87 -15.99 4.52
C LYS A 206 4.93 -14.59 5.10
N SER A 207 6.13 -14.01 5.14
CA SER A 207 6.27 -12.63 5.59
C SER A 207 5.67 -11.66 4.56
N PHE A 208 5.00 -10.62 5.04
CA PHE A 208 4.36 -9.62 4.19
C PHE A 208 5.35 -8.94 3.24
N TYR A 209 6.56 -8.65 3.70
CA TYR A 209 7.65 -8.15 2.85
C TYR A 209 7.88 -9.01 1.61
N ASP A 210 7.98 -10.34 1.75
CA ASP A 210 8.23 -11.24 0.64
C ASP A 210 7.04 -11.25 -0.33
N LEU A 211 5.82 -11.31 0.21
CA LEU A 211 4.58 -11.25 -0.58
C LEU A 211 4.48 -9.97 -1.42
N ILE A 212 4.79 -8.81 -0.84
CA ILE A 212 4.74 -7.52 -1.54
C ILE A 212 5.88 -7.38 -2.54
N LEU A 213 7.08 -7.88 -2.21
CA LEU A 213 8.21 -7.85 -3.14
C LEU A 213 7.93 -8.67 -4.39
N ASP A 214 7.39 -9.88 -4.23
CA ASP A 214 7.02 -10.76 -5.34
C ASP A 214 5.86 -10.19 -6.15
N TYR A 215 4.83 -9.64 -5.48
CA TYR A 215 3.75 -8.93 -6.14
C TYR A 215 4.30 -7.80 -7.02
N TYR A 216 5.12 -6.91 -6.47
CA TYR A 216 5.62 -5.73 -7.17
C TYR A 216 6.50 -6.08 -8.38
N LYS A 217 7.24 -7.20 -8.34
CA LYS A 217 8.02 -7.66 -9.50
C LYS A 217 7.14 -8.02 -10.69
N ASN A 218 6.00 -8.65 -10.42
CA ASN A 218 5.15 -9.26 -11.44
C ASN A 218 3.97 -8.37 -11.86
N TYR A 219 3.46 -7.55 -10.94
CA TYR A 219 2.24 -6.78 -11.12
C TYR A 219 2.43 -5.34 -10.67
N LYS A 220 2.12 -4.40 -11.56
CA LYS A 220 2.14 -2.96 -11.29
C LYS A 220 0.94 -2.31 -11.97
N PRO A 221 -0.07 -1.84 -11.21
CA PRO A 221 -1.19 -1.14 -11.82
C PRO A 221 -0.65 0.14 -12.49
N PRO A 222 -1.08 0.47 -13.72
CA PRO A 222 -0.55 1.60 -14.47
C PRO A 222 -1.05 2.96 -13.95
N GLY A 223 -2.10 2.96 -13.14
CA GLY A 223 -2.67 4.12 -12.48
C GLY A 223 -3.59 3.72 -11.34
N ALA A 224 -4.23 4.71 -10.71
CA ALA A 224 -5.02 4.52 -9.49
C ALA A 224 -6.53 4.69 -9.67
N ARG A 225 -6.99 5.11 -10.86
CA ARG A 225 -8.39 5.41 -11.13
C ARG A 225 -8.83 4.82 -12.47
N PRO A 226 -10.07 4.29 -12.56
CA PRO A 226 -11.13 4.34 -11.54
C PRO A 226 -10.90 3.34 -10.40
N GLU A 227 -11.49 3.60 -9.23
CA GLU A 227 -11.30 2.79 -8.01
C GLU A 227 -11.79 1.35 -8.19
N GLU A 228 -12.88 1.14 -8.93
CA GLU A 228 -13.42 -0.18 -9.23
C GLU A 228 -12.43 -1.04 -10.03
N ALA A 229 -11.72 -0.42 -10.97
CA ALA A 229 -10.70 -1.11 -11.76
C ALA A 229 -9.48 -1.46 -10.90
N LEU A 230 -9.10 -0.56 -9.99
CA LEU A 230 -7.99 -0.78 -9.06
C LEU A 230 -8.33 -1.88 -8.06
N TYR A 231 -9.57 -1.89 -7.55
CA TYR A 231 -10.08 -2.94 -6.67
C TYR A 231 -9.96 -4.31 -7.34
N LEU A 232 -10.52 -4.46 -8.55
CA LEU A 232 -10.44 -5.71 -9.29
C LEU A 232 -9.01 -6.12 -9.61
N TRP A 233 -8.15 -5.16 -9.94
CA TRP A 233 -6.74 -5.43 -10.19
C TRP A 233 -6.12 -6.14 -8.99
N PHE A 234 -6.26 -5.57 -7.79
CA PHE A 234 -5.72 -6.15 -6.58
C PHE A 234 -6.40 -7.47 -6.19
N ALA A 235 -7.72 -7.59 -6.36
CA ALA A 235 -8.44 -8.85 -6.14
C ALA A 235 -7.88 -10.00 -7.00
N LEU A 236 -7.46 -9.70 -8.23
CA LEU A 236 -6.89 -10.69 -9.15
C LEU A 236 -5.41 -11.00 -8.92
N THR A 237 -4.66 -10.08 -8.31
CA THR A 237 -3.18 -10.11 -8.36
C THR A 237 -2.51 -10.20 -7.01
N LEU A 238 -3.18 -9.83 -5.92
CA LEU A 238 -2.60 -9.98 -4.59
C LEU A 238 -2.61 -11.45 -4.15
N PRO A 239 -1.53 -11.91 -3.50
CA PRO A 239 -1.45 -13.26 -2.93
C PRO A 239 -2.64 -13.57 -2.02
N GLU A 240 -3.04 -14.84 -1.98
CA GLU A 240 -4.21 -15.27 -1.22
C GLU A 240 -4.08 -15.13 0.28
N GLU A 241 -2.85 -15.15 0.78
CA GLU A 241 -2.54 -14.92 2.18
C GLU A 241 -2.89 -13.48 2.62
N ILE A 242 -2.96 -12.54 1.68
CA ILE A 242 -3.38 -11.17 1.96
C ILE A 242 -4.91 -11.11 1.88
N VAL A 243 -5.55 -11.03 3.04
CA VAL A 243 -7.01 -11.08 3.17
C VAL A 243 -7.70 -9.73 3.10
N GLU A 244 -7.04 -8.68 3.59
CA GLU A 244 -7.65 -7.35 3.72
C GLU A 244 -6.56 -6.27 3.76
N VAL A 245 -6.72 -5.25 2.92
CA VAL A 245 -5.73 -4.19 2.75
C VAL A 245 -6.41 -2.83 2.56
N SER A 246 -5.69 -1.79 2.95
CA SER A 246 -5.94 -0.43 2.49
C SER A 246 -4.85 -0.06 1.51
N VAL A 247 -5.23 0.34 0.29
CA VAL A 247 -4.31 0.83 -0.74
C VAL A 247 -4.36 2.34 -0.73
N VAL A 248 -3.21 2.98 -0.49
CA VAL A 248 -3.11 4.43 -0.31
C VAL A 248 -2.14 5.00 -1.34
N GLY A 249 -2.57 6.04 -2.05
CA GLY A 249 -1.71 6.87 -2.89
C GLY A 249 -1.19 8.06 -2.10
N VAL A 250 0.12 8.15 -1.92
CA VAL A 250 0.77 9.23 -1.19
C VAL A 250 1.49 10.17 -2.17
N LYS A 251 1.24 11.47 -2.01
CA LYS A 251 2.12 12.52 -2.51
C LYS A 251 3.32 12.59 -1.57
N GLU A 252 4.46 12.09 -2.03
CA GLU A 252 5.70 12.15 -1.25
C GLU A 252 6.12 13.60 -0.99
N PRO A 253 6.81 13.87 0.12
CA PRO A 253 7.17 15.23 0.48
C PRO A 253 8.26 15.77 -0.46
N TYR A 254 8.14 17.04 -0.84
CA TYR A 254 9.11 17.70 -1.73
C TYR A 254 9.26 19.19 -1.39
N GLY A 255 10.51 19.64 -1.23
CA GLY A 255 10.82 21.02 -0.85
C GLY A 255 10.18 21.41 0.48
N ALA A 256 9.23 22.34 0.43
CA ALA A 256 8.43 22.79 1.57
C ALA A 256 7.10 22.04 1.75
N ASN A 257 6.68 21.24 0.75
CA ASN A 257 5.39 20.55 0.78
C ASN A 257 5.47 19.26 1.60
N PRO A 258 4.60 19.08 2.61
CA PRO A 258 4.52 17.84 3.37
C PRO A 258 3.80 16.75 2.57
N SER A 259 3.95 15.50 3.03
CA SER A 259 3.20 14.36 2.53
C SER A 259 1.69 14.54 2.67
N SER A 260 0.92 14.02 1.71
CA SER A 260 -0.55 13.99 1.75
C SER A 260 -1.11 12.78 0.99
N ILE A 261 -2.33 12.34 1.34
CA ILE A 261 -3.05 11.31 0.60
C ILE A 261 -3.67 11.92 -0.66
N ASP A 262 -3.53 11.24 -1.79
CA ASP A 262 -4.19 11.53 -3.05
C ASP A 262 -5.43 10.66 -3.27
N PHE A 263 -5.35 9.38 -2.89
CA PHE A 263 -6.47 8.44 -2.87
C PHE A 263 -6.27 7.39 -1.77
N SER A 264 -7.37 6.81 -1.29
CA SER A 264 -7.37 5.71 -0.32
C SER A 264 -8.51 4.77 -0.65
N LEU A 265 -8.19 3.50 -0.87
CA LEU A 265 -9.15 2.46 -1.20
C LEU A 265 -9.01 1.30 -0.22
N HIS A 266 -10.08 0.95 0.47
CA HIS A 266 -10.12 -0.23 1.32
C HIS A 266 -10.62 -1.44 0.53
N ILE A 267 -9.93 -2.58 0.64
CA ILE A 267 -10.19 -3.79 -0.14
C ILE A 267 -10.22 -4.99 0.80
N ASN A 268 -11.40 -5.61 0.91
CA ASN A 268 -11.57 -6.90 1.58
C ASN A 268 -11.48 -8.03 0.54
N LEU A 269 -10.27 -8.55 0.37
CA LEU A 269 -9.95 -9.58 -0.64
C LEU A 269 -10.59 -10.92 -0.28
N GLU A 270 -10.68 -11.23 1.01
CA GLU A 270 -11.34 -12.45 1.50
C GLU A 270 -12.83 -12.45 1.15
N LEU A 271 -13.54 -11.35 1.41
CA LEU A 271 -14.94 -11.21 1.03
C LEU A 271 -15.11 -11.31 -0.49
N GLN A 272 -14.25 -10.64 -1.26
CA GLN A 272 -14.32 -10.68 -2.71
C GLN A 272 -14.17 -12.11 -3.27
N LYS A 273 -13.24 -12.88 -2.70
CA LYS A 273 -12.99 -14.26 -3.11
C LYS A 273 -14.17 -15.16 -2.76
N ARG A 274 -14.74 -15.02 -1.57
CA ARG A 274 -15.97 -15.75 -1.19
C ARG A 274 -17.12 -15.46 -2.14
N VAL A 275 -17.32 -14.19 -2.51
CA VAL A 275 -18.34 -13.83 -3.51
C VAL A 275 -18.07 -14.51 -4.85
N TRP A 276 -16.82 -14.57 -5.30
CA TRP A 276 -16.48 -15.29 -6.54
C TRP A 276 -16.68 -16.80 -6.41
N GLU A 277 -16.33 -17.39 -5.28
CA GLU A 277 -16.56 -18.81 -4.99
C GLU A 277 -18.05 -19.16 -4.98
N ASP A 278 -18.87 -18.36 -4.30
CA ASP A 278 -20.33 -18.54 -4.22
C ASP A 278 -21.00 -18.41 -5.59
N LEU A 279 -20.46 -17.55 -6.46
CA LEU A 279 -20.87 -17.43 -7.85
C LEU A 279 -20.29 -18.54 -8.75
N GLY A 280 -19.42 -19.42 -8.27
CA GLY A 280 -18.70 -20.37 -9.12
C GLY A 280 -17.76 -19.69 -10.15
N LEU A 281 -17.38 -18.44 -9.90
CA LEU A 281 -16.48 -17.68 -10.76
C LEU A 281 -15.03 -18.10 -10.51
N SER A 282 -14.59 -19.12 -11.25
CA SER A 282 -13.16 -19.47 -11.35
C SER A 282 -12.51 -18.85 -12.58
N LEU A 283 -11.37 -18.19 -12.39
CA LEU A 283 -10.58 -17.56 -13.43
C LEU A 283 -9.28 -18.35 -13.65
N SER A 284 -9.15 -19.01 -14.81
CA SER A 284 -7.85 -19.50 -15.26
C SER A 284 -6.90 -18.32 -15.53
N GLU A 285 -5.59 -18.56 -15.51
CA GLU A 285 -4.58 -17.52 -15.74
C GLU A 285 -4.79 -16.77 -17.06
N ASP A 286 -5.13 -17.46 -18.15
CA ASP A 286 -5.46 -16.81 -19.44
C ASP A 286 -6.65 -15.84 -19.32
N LYS A 287 -7.69 -16.21 -18.56
CA LYS A 287 -8.88 -15.36 -18.37
C LYS A 287 -8.55 -14.17 -17.49
N LYS A 288 -7.75 -14.39 -16.44
CA LYS A 288 -7.21 -13.33 -15.57
C LYS A 288 -6.39 -12.32 -16.38
N LEU A 289 -5.57 -12.75 -17.32
CA LEU A 289 -4.82 -11.84 -18.21
C LEU A 289 -5.73 -10.97 -19.07
N ILE A 290 -6.86 -11.51 -19.57
CA ILE A 290 -7.84 -10.71 -20.33
C ILE A 290 -8.46 -9.64 -19.44
N TRP A 291 -8.85 -9.98 -18.20
CA TRP A 291 -9.37 -9.00 -17.23
C TRP A 291 -8.31 -7.93 -16.94
N LEU A 292 -7.09 -8.33 -16.60
CA LEU A 292 -5.99 -7.39 -16.33
C LEU A 292 -5.71 -6.46 -17.50
N LYS A 293 -5.84 -6.94 -18.75
CA LYS A 293 -5.69 -6.08 -19.92
C LYS A 293 -6.77 -5.01 -19.98
N LEU A 294 -8.05 -5.36 -19.82
CA LEU A 294 -9.15 -4.39 -19.75
C LEU A 294 -8.90 -3.36 -18.63
N LEU A 295 -8.55 -3.84 -17.43
CA LEU A 295 -8.27 -2.99 -16.27
C LEU A 295 -7.06 -2.08 -16.53
N SER A 296 -6.02 -2.56 -17.21
CA SER A 296 -4.84 -1.77 -17.55
C SER A 296 -5.19 -0.57 -18.45
N TYR A 297 -6.11 -0.74 -19.40
CA TYR A 297 -6.57 0.36 -20.25
C TYR A 297 -7.34 1.40 -19.44
N ALA A 298 -8.20 0.96 -18.51
CA ALA A 298 -8.98 1.86 -17.65
C ALA A 298 -8.08 2.66 -16.70
N LEU A 299 -7.11 1.97 -16.08
CA LEU A 299 -6.21 2.53 -15.07
C LEU A 299 -5.13 3.44 -15.66
N SER A 300 -4.66 3.18 -16.88
CA SER A 300 -3.54 3.91 -17.47
C SER A 300 -3.98 5.30 -17.97
N PRO A 301 -3.44 6.40 -17.42
CA PRO A 301 -3.71 7.75 -17.94
C PRO A 301 -3.10 8.00 -19.33
N LYS A 302 -2.24 7.10 -19.81
CA LYS A 302 -1.60 7.17 -21.13
C LYS A 302 -2.41 6.46 -22.22
N THR A 303 -3.44 5.71 -21.84
CA THR A 303 -4.35 5.10 -22.82
C THR A 303 -5.08 6.19 -23.59
N GLU A 304 -5.26 6.00 -24.89
CA GLU A 304 -6.02 6.92 -25.73
C GLU A 304 -7.44 7.14 -25.18
N GLU A 305 -7.91 8.39 -25.23
CA GLU A 305 -9.09 8.84 -24.50
C GLU A 305 -10.33 7.97 -24.74
N LYS A 306 -10.67 7.67 -26.00
CA LYS A 306 -11.86 6.87 -26.32
C LYS A 306 -11.73 5.42 -25.89
N ILE A 307 -10.52 4.83 -26.02
CA ILE A 307 -10.24 3.48 -25.51
C ILE A 307 -10.39 3.47 -23.98
N ARG A 308 -9.85 4.50 -23.31
CA ARG A 308 -9.89 4.62 -21.85
C ARG A 308 -11.33 4.80 -21.36
N GLU A 309 -12.14 5.63 -22.01
CA GLU A 309 -13.56 5.81 -21.69
C GLU A 309 -14.34 4.50 -21.75
N ASP A 310 -14.17 3.74 -22.84
CA ASP A 310 -14.79 2.41 -22.99
C ASP A 310 -14.33 1.47 -21.86
N ALA A 311 -13.02 1.42 -21.59
CA ALA A 311 -12.44 0.59 -20.54
C ALA A 311 -12.93 0.98 -19.13
N ILE A 312 -13.09 2.28 -18.86
CA ILE A 312 -13.65 2.79 -17.59
C ILE A 312 -15.10 2.33 -17.45
N LYS A 313 -15.92 2.49 -18.50
CA LYS A 313 -17.31 2.04 -18.49
C LYS A 313 -17.39 0.54 -18.23
N TYR A 314 -16.62 -0.25 -18.98
CA TYR A 314 -16.61 -1.70 -18.87
C TYR A 314 -16.09 -2.19 -17.53
N SER A 315 -15.03 -1.59 -16.97
CA SER A 315 -14.49 -1.98 -15.65
C SER A 315 -15.47 -1.74 -14.51
N LYS A 316 -16.26 -0.65 -14.56
CA LYS A 316 -17.33 -0.39 -13.57
C LYS A 316 -18.44 -1.44 -13.62
N LEU A 317 -18.88 -1.78 -14.83
CA LEU A 317 -19.89 -2.82 -15.04
C LEU A 317 -19.35 -4.21 -14.65
N LEU A 318 -18.09 -4.50 -15.01
CA LEU A 318 -17.39 -5.73 -14.63
C LEU A 318 -17.30 -5.86 -13.11
N PHE A 319 -16.96 -4.77 -12.40
CA PHE A 319 -16.93 -4.78 -10.94
C PHE A 319 -18.29 -5.16 -10.37
N LYS A 320 -19.37 -4.49 -10.77
CA LYS A 320 -20.74 -4.83 -10.32
C LYS A 320 -21.15 -6.26 -10.68
N ALA A 321 -20.85 -6.71 -11.90
CA ALA A 321 -21.13 -8.08 -12.34
C ALA A 321 -20.37 -9.11 -11.49
N SER A 322 -19.10 -8.83 -11.16
CA SER A 322 -18.28 -9.68 -10.30
C SER A 322 -18.74 -9.70 -8.82
N GLN A 323 -19.66 -8.80 -8.44
CA GLN A 323 -20.37 -8.84 -7.15
C GLN A 323 -21.71 -9.60 -7.21
N GLY A 324 -22.04 -10.23 -8.35
CA GLY A 324 -23.29 -10.98 -8.51
C GLY A 324 -24.42 -10.23 -9.23
N SER A 325 -24.18 -9.05 -9.80
CA SER A 325 -25.21 -8.33 -10.56
C SER A 325 -25.36 -8.87 -11.99
N ALA A 326 -26.37 -9.71 -12.20
CA ALA A 326 -26.74 -10.21 -13.53
C ALA A 326 -27.10 -9.08 -14.51
N GLU A 327 -27.77 -8.03 -14.03
CA GLU A 327 -28.09 -6.82 -14.83
C GLU A 327 -26.82 -6.12 -15.33
N ALA A 328 -25.81 -5.95 -14.47
CA ALA A 328 -24.55 -5.35 -14.88
C ALA A 328 -23.80 -6.23 -15.89
N ALA A 329 -23.89 -7.56 -15.78
CA ALA A 329 -23.33 -8.47 -16.76
C ALA A 329 -24.05 -8.37 -18.13
N ARG A 330 -25.38 -8.23 -18.14
CA ARG A 330 -26.17 -8.01 -19.37
C ARG A 330 -25.81 -6.69 -20.02
N GLU A 331 -25.73 -5.62 -19.24
CA GLU A 331 -25.36 -4.30 -19.74
C GLU A 331 -23.91 -4.27 -20.25
N LEU A 332 -22.99 -4.98 -19.59
CA LEU A 332 -21.61 -5.15 -20.05
C LEU A 332 -21.58 -5.83 -21.43
N LEU A 333 -22.35 -6.91 -21.61
CA LEU A 333 -22.44 -7.61 -22.89
C LEU A 333 -23.05 -6.70 -23.97
N LEU A 334 -24.20 -6.08 -23.69
CA LEU A 334 -24.90 -5.23 -24.64
C LEU A 334 -24.02 -4.05 -25.09
N SER A 335 -23.43 -3.34 -24.13
CA SER A 335 -22.58 -2.18 -24.40
C SER A 335 -21.34 -2.56 -25.21
N SER A 336 -20.65 -3.64 -24.83
CA SER A 336 -19.44 -4.08 -25.54
C SER A 336 -19.74 -4.59 -26.95
N SER A 337 -20.78 -5.41 -27.13
CA SER A 337 -21.18 -5.95 -28.43
C SER A 337 -21.69 -4.85 -29.38
N ARG A 338 -22.40 -3.84 -28.86
CA ARG A 338 -22.82 -2.67 -29.65
C ARG A 338 -21.61 -1.91 -30.20
N THR A 339 -20.59 -1.68 -29.37
CA THR A 339 -19.36 -1.02 -29.81
C THR A 339 -18.65 -1.82 -30.90
N VAL A 340 -18.57 -3.15 -30.77
CA VAL A 340 -18.01 -4.02 -31.82
C VAL A 340 -18.78 -3.88 -33.14
N ALA A 341 -20.12 -3.91 -33.09
CA ALA A 341 -20.97 -3.82 -34.28
C ALA A 341 -20.89 -2.45 -34.98
N ILE A 342 -20.79 -1.36 -34.20
CA ILE A 342 -20.62 -0.01 -34.74
C ILE A 342 -19.26 0.11 -35.44
N LEU A 343 -18.18 -0.31 -34.77
CA LEU A 343 -16.82 -0.16 -35.29
C LEU A 343 -16.55 -1.08 -36.50
N ALA A 344 -17.20 -2.25 -36.57
CA ALA A 344 -17.14 -3.14 -37.72
C ALA A 344 -17.69 -2.52 -39.02
N LYS A 345 -18.61 -1.56 -38.91
CA LYS A 345 -19.24 -0.87 -40.05
C LYS A 345 -18.50 0.41 -40.48
N THR A 346 -17.49 0.83 -39.73
CA THR A 346 -16.71 2.04 -40.00
C THR A 346 -15.34 1.71 -40.62
N ARG A 347 -14.81 2.61 -41.46
CA ARG A 347 -13.46 2.47 -42.04
C ARG A 347 -12.43 2.62 -40.91
N ALA A 348 -11.95 1.50 -40.38
CA ALA A 348 -11.25 1.48 -39.10
C ALA A 348 -9.80 1.98 -39.23
N GLY A 349 -9.45 3.02 -38.46
CA GLY A 349 -8.06 3.34 -38.17
C GLY A 349 -7.48 2.37 -37.12
N LYS A 350 -6.16 2.43 -36.89
CA LYS A 350 -5.48 1.60 -35.86
C LYS A 350 -6.14 1.70 -34.47
N ARG A 351 -6.63 2.89 -34.10
CA ARG A 351 -7.32 3.15 -32.83
C ARG A 351 -8.67 2.43 -32.75
N ASP A 352 -9.45 2.46 -33.82
CA ASP A 352 -10.76 1.81 -33.86
C ASP A 352 -10.62 0.29 -33.80
N LEU A 353 -9.58 -0.27 -34.43
CA LEU A 353 -9.25 -1.70 -34.31
C LEU A 353 -8.92 -2.09 -32.87
N GLU A 354 -8.19 -1.24 -32.13
CA GLU A 354 -7.86 -1.50 -30.73
C GLU A 354 -9.10 -1.42 -29.83
N ARG A 355 -9.96 -0.41 -30.03
CA ARG A 355 -11.27 -0.30 -29.35
C ARG A 355 -12.17 -1.50 -29.63
N GLN A 356 -12.21 -1.94 -30.88
CA GLN A 356 -12.99 -3.11 -31.30
C GLN A 356 -12.46 -4.38 -30.63
N LYS A 357 -11.13 -4.57 -30.58
CA LYS A 357 -10.50 -5.71 -29.91
C LYS A 357 -10.80 -5.72 -28.41
N LEU A 358 -10.67 -4.59 -27.73
CA LEU A 358 -11.02 -4.44 -26.31
C LEU A 358 -12.48 -4.80 -26.06
N SER A 359 -13.39 -4.26 -26.88
CA SER A 359 -14.82 -4.50 -26.74
C SER A 359 -15.17 -5.96 -26.98
N ALA A 360 -14.62 -6.60 -28.02
CA ALA A 360 -14.84 -8.02 -28.29
C ALA A 360 -14.29 -8.94 -27.18
N GLN A 361 -13.15 -8.59 -26.58
CA GLN A 361 -12.64 -9.30 -25.40
C GLN A 361 -13.57 -9.13 -24.19
N THR A 362 -14.14 -7.94 -24.03
CA THR A 362 -15.08 -7.63 -22.95
C THR A 362 -16.40 -8.37 -23.11
N SER A 363 -16.94 -8.49 -24.33
CA SER A 363 -18.14 -9.26 -24.61
C SER A 363 -17.99 -10.72 -24.18
N LYS A 364 -16.83 -11.34 -24.47
CA LYS A 364 -16.52 -12.71 -24.02
C LYS A 364 -16.46 -12.86 -22.51
N ILE A 365 -15.97 -11.84 -21.79
CA ILE A 365 -16.02 -11.83 -20.33
C ILE A 365 -17.47 -11.80 -19.85
N ALA A 366 -18.28 -10.91 -20.44
CA ALA A 366 -19.68 -10.72 -20.06
C ALA A 366 -20.55 -11.96 -20.34
N GLU A 367 -20.37 -12.63 -21.48
CA GLU A 367 -21.03 -13.90 -21.80
C GLU A 367 -20.76 -14.97 -20.74
N LYS A 368 -19.49 -15.12 -20.34
CA LYS A 368 -19.12 -16.07 -19.27
C LYS A 368 -19.73 -15.69 -17.93
N LEU A 369 -19.79 -14.40 -17.60
CA LEU A 369 -20.44 -13.96 -16.37
C LEU A 369 -21.96 -14.22 -16.41
N LEU A 370 -22.60 -14.07 -17.57
CA LEU A 370 -24.02 -14.36 -17.71
C LEU A 370 -24.36 -15.84 -17.61
N SER A 371 -23.49 -16.72 -18.12
CA SER A 371 -23.68 -18.17 -17.97
C SER A 371 -23.61 -18.65 -16.53
N ILE A 372 -23.08 -17.83 -15.61
CA ILE A 372 -23.08 -18.12 -14.17
C ILE A 372 -24.45 -17.82 -13.53
N PHE A 373 -25.17 -16.84 -14.07
CA PHE A 373 -26.48 -16.41 -13.55
C PHE A 373 -27.66 -17.14 -14.20
N SER A 374 -27.39 -18.05 -15.14
CA SER A 374 -28.38 -18.84 -15.87
C SER A 374 -28.40 -20.25 -15.30
#